data_AF-A0A944NYB4-F1
#
_entry.id   AF-A0A944NYB4-F1
#
_cell.length_a   1.000
_cell.length_b   1.000
_cell.length_c   1.000
_cell.angle_alpha   90.00
_cell.angle_beta   90.00
_cell.angle_gamma   90.00
#
_symmetry.space_group_name_H-M   'P 1'
#
loop_
_entity.id
_entity.type
_entity.pdbx_description
1 polymer ?
#
loop_
_entity_poly.entity_id
_entity_poly.type
_entity_poly.pdbx_seq_one_letter_code
_entity_poly.pdbx_strand_id
1 'polypeptide(L)' 'MTETSQRPSLYDKHPGYDVHFEACPKRLRVMFNGETIADTARAQYLRESNHLPVFY' A
#
# COMPACT_ATOMS: atom_id res chain seq x y z
N MET A 1 12.68 -10.44 -12.89
CA MET A 1 11.28 -10.47 -12.42
C MET A 1 11.32 -10.91 -10.98
N THR A 2 11.30 -9.97 -10.04
CA THR A 2 11.37 -10.32 -8.62
C THR A 2 9.97 -10.74 -8.20
N GLU A 3 9.80 -12.04 -7.95
CA GLU A 3 8.56 -12.61 -7.47
C GLU A 3 8.40 -12.16 -6.01
N THR A 4 7.64 -11.10 -5.78
CA THR A 4 7.25 -10.67 -4.43
C THR A 4 6.26 -11.71 -3.92
N SER A 5 6.76 -12.78 -3.31
CA SER A 5 5.91 -13.79 -2.68
C SER A 5 5.21 -13.13 -1.49
N GLN A 6 3.99 -12.68 -1.72
CA GLN A 6 3.14 -12.10 -0.70
C GLN A 6 2.81 -13.21 0.31
N ARG A 7 3.03 -12.92 1.60
CA ARG A 7 2.63 -13.85 2.66
C ARG A 7 1.11 -14.01 2.62
N PRO A 8 0.59 -15.22 2.87
CA PRO A 8 -0.86 -15.45 2.88
C PRO A 8 -1.53 -14.49 3.85
N SER A 9 -2.60 -13.85 3.37
CA SER A 9 -3.36 -12.89 4.15
C SER A 9 -4.23 -13.64 5.15
N LEU A 10 -4.45 -13.06 6.33
CA LEU A 10 -5.44 -13.58 7.27
C LEU A 10 -6.85 -13.60 6.65
N TYR A 11 -7.07 -12.75 5.64
CA TYR A 11 -8.33 -12.63 4.90
C TYR A 11 -8.47 -13.62 3.74
N ASP A 12 -7.46 -14.44 3.43
CA ASP A 12 -7.55 -15.45 2.34
C ASP A 12 -8.71 -16.44 2.53
N LYS A 13 -9.19 -16.59 3.77
CA LYS A 13 -10.35 -17.44 4.13
C LYS A 13 -11.70 -16.78 3.89
N HIS A 14 -11.73 -15.50 3.51
CA HIS A 14 -12.95 -14.72 3.30
C HIS A 14 -13.15 -14.48 1.79
N PRO A 15 -13.90 -15.36 1.09
CA PRO A 15 -14.09 -15.23 -0.35
C PRO A 15 -14.74 -13.88 -0.70
N GLY A 16 -14.10 -13.14 -1.61
CA GLY A 16 -14.52 -11.80 -2.03
C GLY A 16 -13.95 -10.64 -1.20
N TYR A 17 -13.17 -10.94 -0.15
CA TYR A 17 -12.46 -9.94 0.64
C TYR A 17 -10.95 -10.17 0.55
N ASP A 18 -10.20 -9.14 0.18
CA ASP A 18 -8.76 -9.24 0.01
C ASP A 18 -8.07 -8.02 0.63
N VAL A 19 -6.86 -8.26 1.15
CA VAL A 19 -5.99 -7.23 1.72
C VAL A 19 -4.55 -7.54 1.29
N HIS A 20 -3.94 -6.64 0.54
CA HIS A 20 -2.59 -6.82 0.01
C HIS A 20 -1.81 -5.52 -0.12
N PHE A 21 -0.49 -5.66 -0.24
CA PHE A 21 0.42 -4.56 -0.54
C PHE A 21 0.85 -4.58 -2.01
N GLU A 22 0.84 -3.42 -2.64
CA GLU A 22 1.33 -3.21 -4.00
C GLU A 22 2.41 -2.10 -3.99
N ALA A 23 3.46 -2.22 -4.81
CA ALA A 23 4.48 -1.18 -4.89
C ALA A 23 3.92 0.11 -5.52
N CYS A 24 4.20 1.27 -4.90
CA CYS A 24 3.86 2.57 -5.48
C CYS A 24 4.97 3.03 -6.44
N PRO A 25 4.68 3.20 -7.75
CA PRO A 25 5.69 3.65 -8.71
C PRO A 25 5.97 5.15 -8.61
N LYS A 26 5.22 5.89 -7.79
CA LYS A 26 5.34 7.35 -7.65
C LYS A 26 6.18 7.72 -6.43
N ARG A 27 6.90 8.84 -6.54
CA ARG A 27 7.46 9.53 -5.37
C ARG A 27 6.34 10.23 -4.61
N LEU A 28 6.24 9.98 -3.32
CA LEU A 28 5.26 10.58 -2.44
C LEU A 28 5.93 11.58 -1.51
N ARG A 29 5.24 12.70 -1.28
CA ARG A 29 5.56 13.67 -0.24
C ARG A 29 4.34 13.87 0.63
N VAL A 30 4.51 13.72 1.94
CA VAL A 30 3.47 14.05 2.92
C VAL A 30 3.73 15.46 3.39
N MET A 31 2.74 16.33 3.23
CA MET A 31 2.82 17.72 3.62
C MET A 31 1.89 18.01 4.80
N PHE A 32 2.40 18.74 5.78
CA PHE A 32 1.61 19.26 6.90
C PHE A 32 2.00 20.73 7.13
N ASN A 33 1.00 21.61 7.17
CA ASN A 33 1.21 23.06 7.35
C ASN A 33 2.25 23.68 6.36
N GLY A 34 2.23 23.22 5.10
CA GLY A 34 3.17 23.69 4.06
C GLY A 34 4.57 23.07 4.12
N GLU A 35 4.90 22.29 5.14
CA GLU A 35 6.18 21.61 5.29
C GLU A 35 6.09 20.15 4.82
N THR A 36 7.13 19.65 4.14
CA THR A 36 7.23 18.23 3.80
C THR A 36 7.77 17.46 5.00
N ILE A 37 6.93 16.65 5.63
CA ILE A 37 7.27 15.86 6.82
C ILE A 37 7.71 14.42 6.50
N ALA A 38 7.45 13.95 5.29
CA ALA A 38 7.94 12.68 4.77
C ALA A 38 8.11 12.74 3.25
N ASP A 39 9.16 12.12 2.71
CA ASP A 39 9.42 11.99 1.28
C ASP A 39 9.99 10.60 0.98
N THR A 40 9.35 9.85 0.09
CA THR A 40 9.79 8.50 -0.29
C THR A 40 9.52 8.22 -1.77
N ALA A 41 10.41 7.46 -2.39
CA ALA A 41 10.22 6.87 -3.72
C ALA A 41 9.93 5.36 -3.66
N ARG A 42 9.70 4.81 -2.46
CA ARG A 42 9.49 3.38 -2.19
C ARG A 42 8.25 3.14 -1.32
N ALA A 43 7.21 3.94 -1.53
CA ALA A 43 5.95 3.74 -0.83
C ALA A 43 5.25 2.47 -1.33
N GLN A 44 4.32 1.97 -0.54
CA GLN A 44 3.43 0.86 -0.88
C GLN A 44 1.97 1.33 -0.80
N TYR A 45 1.12 0.82 -1.68
CA TYR A 45 -0.33 0.86 -1.49
C TYR A 45 -0.73 -0.30 -0.57
N LEU A 46 -1.48 -0.03 0.48
CA LEU A 46 -2.34 -1.01 1.11
C LEU A 46 -3.69 -0.95 0.40
N ARG A 47 -4.08 -2.04 -0.25
CA ARG A 47 -5.40 -2.22 -0.84
C ARG A 47 -6.20 -3.17 0.03
N GLU A 48 -7.44 -2.78 0.30
CA GLU A 48 -8.42 -3.57 1.02
C GLU A 48 -9.74 -3.47 0.26
N SER A 49 -10.43 -4.61 0.09
CA SER A 49 -11.75 -4.63 -0.55
C SER A 49 -12.68 -3.59 0.06
N ASN A 50 -13.39 -2.85 -0.81
CA ASN A 50 -14.37 -1.82 -0.44
C ASN A 50 -13.79 -0.56 0.24
N HIS A 51 -12.47 -0.40 0.28
CA HIS A 51 -11.81 0.78 0.84
C HIS A 51 -10.93 1.49 -0.20
N LEU A 52 -10.71 2.80 -0.01
CA LEU A 52 -9.73 3.53 -0.80
C LEU A 52 -8.31 3.11 -0.38
N PRO A 53 -7.34 3.10 -1.31
CA PRO A 53 -5.97 2.74 -0.98
C PRO A 53 -5.35 3.66 0.08
N VAL A 54 -4.63 3.06 1.02
CA VAL A 54 -3.83 3.77 2.03
C VAL A 54 -2.36 3.67 1.66
N PHE A 55 -1.59 4.74 1.87
CA PHE A 55 -0.17 4.76 1.57
C PHE A 55 0.65 4.42 2.81
N TYR A 56 1.59 3.49 2.65
CA TYR A 56 2.61 3.12 3.63
C TYR A 56 4.00 3.49 3.10
#